data_AF-A0A4Q3VSN8-F1
#
_entry.id   AF-A0A4Q3VSN8-F1
#
_cell.length_a   1.000
_cell.length_b   1.000
_cell.length_c   1.000
_cell.angle_alpha   90.00
_cell.angle_beta   90.00
_cell.angle_gamma   90.00
#
_symmetry.space_group_name_H-M   'P 1'
#
loop_
_entity.id
_entity.type
_entity.pdbx_description
1 polymer ?
#
loop_
_entity_poly.entity_id
_entity_poly.type
_entity_poly.pdbx_seq_one_letter_code
_entity_poly.pdbx_strand_id
1 'polypeptide(L)'
;MKPLASVKIPSTVLAAALLVGGCSYEPPAGIPLSDVNLATLGKSATVLVENRIEVDITMPEMSFDAGRAKTLLDRTVAENPSVGGEEIVNLFLRSLFENLDGYYELSPGEAKTFRSVSHGSGFFVTGDGYLLTNAHVVEQSPEDLQTSYLAERIPTLVQEIRRSFGADSAPVVRWFESEANKKLVVTALLRLVLSGMKSSEPKVSLSVMDPAGEAGTAAKPNLIPARLVPGGTGKGVIGEKDVAVLKAEGSGFYSIPLADESPKVQENVFAVGFPGGADGGGDGRTFDPNERPAATVTEGKVNALKTVKSGDWAAIEISAVIRHGNSGGPLLNGKGEAVGFSTFYEGDATQDAVHYYALPISVGKEFLEKTSVDAQPSGPARRLRHALVYAESGRYRRAESELQTILAERPRDAIAAAELETVRGHLKAGEDPAYRDYVPWAAGAGILVLGAVGFSRRGRRPSAPKALKSAPVATPSQSPAPAPPT
;
A
#
# COMPACT_ATOMS: atom_id res chain seq x y z
N MET A 1 28.02 64.62 27.54
CA MET A 1 27.33 63.55 26.79
C MET A 1 25.84 63.64 27.13
N LYS A 2 24.96 63.87 26.15
CA LYS A 2 23.49 63.91 26.34
C LYS A 2 22.95 62.47 26.29
N PRO A 3 21.99 62.05 27.13
CA PRO A 3 21.37 60.74 27.00
C PRO A 3 20.31 60.75 25.89
N LEU A 4 20.25 59.66 25.12
CA LEU A 4 19.23 59.42 24.10
C LEU A 4 17.85 59.22 24.75
N ALA A 5 16.84 59.86 24.16
CA ALA A 5 15.44 59.69 24.52
C ALA A 5 14.92 58.32 24.06
N SER A 6 14.25 57.61 24.96
CA SER A 6 13.54 56.35 24.70
C SER A 6 12.35 56.57 23.75
N VAL A 7 12.39 55.96 22.57
CA VAL A 7 11.25 55.89 21.65
C VAL A 7 10.23 54.92 22.24
N LYS A 8 9.07 55.44 22.68
CA LYS A 8 7.92 54.62 23.07
C LYS A 8 7.16 54.22 21.80
N ILE A 9 7.22 52.94 21.45
CA ILE A 9 6.38 52.34 20.41
C ILE A 9 4.95 52.23 20.99
N PRO A 10 3.91 52.77 20.33
CA PRO A 10 2.54 52.70 20.83
C PRO A 10 2.05 51.25 20.86
N SER A 11 1.39 50.87 21.95
CA SER A 11 0.85 49.53 22.26
C SER A 11 -0.14 48.98 21.22
N THR A 12 -0.62 49.82 20.31
CA THR A 12 -1.45 49.42 19.15
C THR A 12 -0.66 48.66 18.07
N VAL A 13 0.64 48.90 17.94
CA VAL A 13 1.51 48.19 16.97
C VAL A 13 1.87 46.79 17.47
N LEU A 14 1.96 46.59 18.80
CA LEU A 14 2.22 45.28 19.40
C LEU A 14 0.98 44.36 19.36
N ALA A 15 -0.24 44.93 19.43
CA ALA A 15 -1.49 44.19 19.29
C ALA A 15 -1.74 43.70 17.84
N ALA A 16 -1.28 44.45 16.82
CA ALA A 16 -1.37 44.03 15.42
C ALA A 16 -0.36 42.93 15.07
N ALA A 17 0.79 42.86 15.74
CA ALA A 17 1.79 41.80 15.54
C ALA A 17 1.38 40.46 16.18
N LEU A 18 0.53 40.49 17.21
CA LEU A 18 0.02 39.29 17.90
C LEU A 18 -1.26 38.71 17.29
N LEU A 19 -1.94 39.44 16.40
CA LEU A 19 -3.13 38.97 15.67
C LEU A 19 -2.82 38.31 14.31
N VAL A 20 -1.55 38.32 13.87
CA VAL A 20 -1.12 37.67 12.61
C VAL A 20 -0.47 36.29 12.86
N GLY A 21 -0.24 35.92 14.13
CA GLY A 21 0.48 34.70 14.52
C GLY A 21 -0.36 33.44 14.72
N GLY A 22 -1.63 33.40 14.30
CA GLY A 22 -2.54 32.30 14.66
C GLY A 22 -3.57 31.89 13.63
N CYS A 23 -3.54 32.42 12.40
CA CYS A 23 -4.36 31.87 11.33
C CYS A 23 -3.62 30.67 10.74
N SER A 24 -3.97 29.46 11.20
CA SER A 24 -3.74 28.22 10.45
C SER A 24 -4.44 28.39 9.10
N TYR A 25 -3.71 28.91 8.12
CA TYR A 25 -4.22 29.12 6.78
C TYR A 25 -4.26 27.75 6.12
N GLU A 26 -5.44 27.25 5.76
CA GLU A 26 -5.55 25.99 5.04
C GLU A 26 -5.02 26.17 3.61
N PRO A 27 -4.36 25.17 3.00
CA PRO A 27 -4.07 25.23 1.58
C PRO A 27 -5.38 25.44 0.80
N PRO A 28 -5.35 26.06 -0.40
CA PRO A 28 -6.56 26.24 -1.18
C PRO A 28 -7.14 24.88 -1.51
N ALA A 29 -8.45 24.76 -1.28
CA ALA A 29 -9.20 23.61 -1.71
C ALA A 29 -9.16 23.47 -3.23
N GLY A 30 -9.07 22.22 -3.71
CA GLY A 30 -9.27 21.89 -5.11
C GLY A 30 -8.05 22.00 -6.04
N ILE A 31 -6.84 22.21 -5.51
CA ILE A 31 -5.61 21.98 -6.30
C ILE A 31 -5.38 20.47 -6.38
N PRO A 32 -5.48 19.85 -7.57
CA PRO A 32 -5.19 18.43 -7.71
C PRO A 32 -3.68 18.21 -7.58
N LEU A 33 -3.30 17.17 -6.82
CA LEU A 33 -1.91 16.77 -6.73
C LEU A 33 -1.47 16.14 -8.06
N SER A 34 -0.27 16.51 -8.50
CA SER A 34 0.47 15.82 -9.55
C SER A 34 0.75 14.36 -9.17
N ASP A 35 0.95 13.51 -10.17
CA ASP A 35 1.26 12.09 -9.95
C ASP A 35 2.51 11.88 -9.10
N VAL A 36 3.49 12.79 -9.20
CA VAL A 36 4.71 12.77 -8.38
C VAL A 36 4.37 12.99 -6.90
N ASN A 37 3.51 13.96 -6.59
CA ASN A 37 3.13 14.25 -5.21
C ASN A 37 2.15 13.21 -4.63
N LEU A 38 1.27 12.65 -5.46
CA LEU A 38 0.46 11.49 -5.10
C LEU A 38 1.35 10.28 -4.77
N ALA A 39 2.39 10.05 -5.57
CA ALA A 39 3.40 9.04 -5.28
C ALA A 39 4.12 9.31 -3.95
N THR A 40 4.55 10.54 -3.68
CA THR A 40 5.16 10.91 -2.39
C THR A 40 4.22 10.62 -1.21
N LEU A 41 2.96 11.05 -1.28
CA LEU A 41 1.97 10.79 -0.22
C LEU A 41 1.73 9.30 -0.02
N GLY A 42 1.51 8.56 -1.11
CA GLY A 42 1.26 7.12 -1.05
C GLY A 42 2.43 6.37 -0.43
N LYS A 43 3.66 6.65 -0.89
CA LYS A 43 4.87 6.02 -0.36
C LYS A 43 5.13 6.39 1.11
N SER A 44 4.76 7.59 1.54
CA SER A 44 5.05 8.08 2.90
C SER A 44 4.40 7.28 4.01
N ALA A 45 3.29 6.60 3.74
CA ALA A 45 2.56 5.80 4.73
C ALA A 45 2.45 4.32 4.36
N THR A 46 2.97 3.92 3.18
CA THR A 46 3.03 2.51 2.76
C THR A 46 4.26 1.83 3.34
N VAL A 47 4.08 0.69 3.98
CA VAL A 47 5.10 -0.09 4.68
C VAL A 47 5.31 -1.45 4.04
N LEU A 48 6.53 -1.97 4.10
CA LEU A 48 6.81 -3.39 3.91
C LEU A 48 6.41 -4.10 5.19
N VAL A 49 5.48 -5.05 5.09
CA VAL A 49 5.09 -5.95 6.18
C VAL A 49 5.93 -7.21 6.06
N GLU A 50 6.70 -7.54 7.09
CA GLU A 50 7.45 -8.78 7.20
C GLU A 50 6.75 -9.69 8.21
N ASN A 51 6.47 -10.91 7.76
CA ASN A 51 5.98 -11.99 8.59
C ASN A 51 7.03 -13.09 8.66
N ARG A 52 7.56 -13.32 9.86
CA ARG A 52 8.53 -14.39 10.13
C ARG A 52 7.86 -15.46 10.96
N ILE A 53 7.90 -16.69 10.45
CA ILE A 53 7.32 -17.85 11.10
C ILE A 53 8.41 -18.86 11.38
N GLU A 54 8.51 -19.30 12.63
CA GLU A 54 9.28 -20.47 13.02
C GLU A 54 8.34 -21.60 13.42
N VAL A 55 8.49 -22.77 12.81
CA VAL A 55 7.67 -23.95 13.09
C VAL A 55 8.52 -25.20 13.06
N ASP A 56 8.32 -26.11 14.02
CA ASP A 56 8.98 -27.41 13.99
C ASP A 56 8.13 -28.37 13.15
N ILE A 57 8.70 -28.86 12.05
CA ILE A 57 8.05 -29.78 11.11
C ILE A 57 8.67 -31.16 11.27
N THR A 58 7.85 -32.16 11.53
CA THR A 58 8.23 -33.58 11.55
C THR A 58 7.81 -34.21 10.23
N MET A 59 8.80 -34.59 9.43
CA MET A 59 8.55 -35.41 8.24
C MET A 59 8.42 -36.87 8.65
N PRO A 60 7.50 -37.63 8.05
CA PRO A 60 7.52 -39.08 8.21
C PRO A 60 8.75 -39.66 7.52
N GLU A 61 9.37 -40.64 8.17
CA GLU A 61 10.28 -41.56 7.49
C GLU A 61 9.45 -42.53 6.65
N MET A 62 9.91 -42.80 5.43
CA MET A 62 9.21 -43.66 4.47
C MET A 62 9.98 -44.96 4.29
N SER A 63 9.34 -46.09 4.55
CA SER A 63 9.88 -47.41 4.29
C SER A 63 9.14 -48.08 3.14
N PHE A 64 9.86 -48.50 2.10
CA PHE A 64 9.28 -49.14 0.93
C PHE A 64 9.04 -50.65 1.16
N ASP A 65 7.80 -51.11 0.99
CA ASP A 65 7.46 -52.53 1.05
C ASP A 65 7.71 -53.20 -0.32
N ALA A 66 8.95 -53.67 -0.50
CA ALA A 66 9.37 -54.39 -1.70
C ALA A 66 8.56 -55.68 -1.95
N GLY A 67 8.00 -56.30 -0.90
CA GLY A 67 7.19 -57.51 -1.02
C GLY A 67 5.84 -57.24 -1.67
N ARG A 68 5.13 -56.19 -1.22
CA ARG A 68 3.88 -55.72 -1.85
C ARG A 68 4.12 -55.27 -3.28
N ALA A 69 5.19 -54.51 -3.51
CA ALA A 69 5.54 -54.04 -4.85
C ALA A 69 5.88 -55.20 -5.80
N LYS A 70 6.63 -56.22 -5.34
CA LYS A 70 6.89 -57.43 -6.13
C LYS A 70 5.59 -58.16 -6.48
N THR A 71 4.67 -58.27 -5.52
CA THR A 71 3.37 -58.91 -5.74
C THR A 71 2.56 -58.19 -6.82
N LEU A 72 2.60 -56.84 -6.85
CA LEU A 72 2.00 -56.05 -7.91
C LEU A 72 2.68 -56.33 -9.26
N LEU A 73 4.02 -56.34 -9.31
CA LEU A 73 4.76 -56.61 -10.54
C LEU A 73 4.45 -58.00 -11.11
N ASP A 74 4.47 -59.04 -10.27
CA ASP A 74 4.17 -60.41 -10.68
C ASP A 74 2.74 -60.51 -11.25
N ARG A 75 1.77 -59.80 -10.64
CA ARG A 75 0.39 -59.71 -11.14
C ARG A 75 0.31 -58.99 -12.48
N THR A 76 0.97 -57.83 -12.61
CA THR A 76 1.01 -57.06 -13.87
C THR A 76 1.56 -57.91 -15.01
N VAL A 77 2.61 -58.71 -14.76
CA VAL A 77 3.16 -59.66 -15.75
C VAL A 77 2.17 -60.75 -16.10
N ALA A 78 1.54 -61.38 -15.10
CA ALA A 78 0.60 -62.48 -15.32
C ALA A 78 -0.66 -62.06 -16.09
N GLU A 79 -1.16 -60.84 -15.85
CA GLU A 79 -2.34 -60.28 -16.52
C GLU A 79 -2.04 -59.78 -17.95
N ASN A 80 -0.77 -59.57 -18.29
CA ASN A 80 -0.34 -58.99 -19.57
C ASN A 80 0.71 -59.87 -20.30
N PRO A 81 0.41 -61.15 -20.61
CA PRO A 81 1.40 -62.13 -21.07
C PRO A 81 2.02 -61.83 -22.44
N SER A 82 1.40 -60.95 -23.25
CA SER A 82 1.87 -60.57 -24.59
C SER A 82 2.52 -59.19 -24.66
N VAL A 83 2.67 -58.52 -23.50
CA VAL A 83 3.19 -57.15 -23.42
C VAL A 83 4.71 -57.18 -23.19
N GLY A 84 5.43 -56.31 -23.91
CA GLY A 84 6.89 -56.20 -23.79
C GLY A 84 7.34 -55.63 -22.44
N GLY A 85 8.57 -55.94 -22.03
CA GLY A 85 9.07 -55.59 -20.69
C GLY A 85 9.03 -54.09 -20.35
N GLU A 86 9.24 -53.20 -21.31
CA GLU A 86 9.12 -51.74 -21.09
C GLU A 86 7.68 -51.32 -20.76
N GLU A 87 6.70 -51.89 -21.46
CA GLU A 87 5.31 -51.56 -21.23
C GLU A 87 4.78 -52.20 -19.93
N ILE A 88 5.31 -53.37 -19.54
CA ILE A 88 5.09 -53.91 -18.19
C ILE A 88 5.59 -52.94 -17.11
N VAL A 89 6.76 -52.33 -17.27
CA VAL A 89 7.29 -51.32 -16.34
C VAL A 89 6.37 -50.10 -16.28
N ASN A 90 5.87 -49.63 -17.43
CA ASN A 90 4.93 -48.50 -17.48
C ASN A 90 3.64 -48.78 -16.70
N LEU A 91 3.02 -49.95 -16.93
CA LEU A 91 1.79 -50.37 -16.24
C LEU A 91 2.02 -50.55 -14.74
N PHE A 92 3.13 -51.19 -14.36
CA PHE A 92 3.50 -51.40 -12.96
C PHE A 92 3.69 -50.08 -12.22
N LEU A 93 4.54 -49.17 -12.72
CA LEU A 93 4.83 -47.91 -12.05
C LEU A 93 3.58 -47.02 -11.96
N ARG A 94 2.76 -46.98 -13.01
CA ARG A 94 1.51 -46.22 -12.99
C ARG A 94 0.55 -46.72 -11.91
N SER A 95 0.29 -48.03 -11.86
CA SER A 95 -0.58 -48.64 -10.85
C SER A 95 -0.06 -48.43 -9.42
N LEU A 96 1.27 -48.50 -9.25
CA LEU A 96 1.94 -48.23 -7.97
C LEU A 96 1.74 -46.79 -7.53
N PHE A 97 2.03 -45.80 -8.39
CA PHE A 97 1.92 -44.39 -8.03
C PHE A 97 0.47 -43.90 -7.91
N GLU A 98 -0.49 -44.57 -8.55
CA GLU A 98 -1.92 -44.32 -8.32
C GLU A 98 -2.35 -44.68 -6.87
N ASN A 99 -1.64 -45.62 -6.20
CA ASN A 99 -1.90 -46.09 -4.84
C ASN A 99 -0.62 -46.19 -3.99
N LEU A 100 0.21 -45.14 -4.03
CA LEU A 100 1.56 -45.15 -3.46
C LEU A 100 1.59 -45.49 -1.96
N ASP A 101 0.57 -45.05 -1.22
CA ASP A 101 0.34 -45.32 0.19
C ASP A 101 0.18 -46.80 0.54
N GLY A 102 -0.23 -47.64 -0.41
CA GLY A 102 -0.29 -49.09 -0.22
C GLY A 102 1.10 -49.77 -0.14
N TYR A 103 2.15 -49.09 -0.62
CA TYR A 103 3.51 -49.63 -0.79
C TYR A 103 4.54 -48.97 0.11
N TYR A 104 4.15 -47.99 0.92
CA TYR A 104 5.02 -47.31 1.86
C TYR A 104 4.44 -47.36 3.27
N GLU A 105 5.30 -47.67 4.24
CA GLU A 105 4.99 -47.53 5.66
C GLU A 105 5.60 -46.23 6.18
N LEU A 106 4.82 -45.45 6.93
CA LEU A 106 5.25 -44.19 7.50
C LEU A 106 5.57 -44.38 8.99
N SER A 107 6.78 -44.00 9.38
CA SER A 107 7.17 -43.88 10.79
C SER A 107 7.43 -42.41 11.15
N PRO A 108 7.25 -41.99 12.42
CA PRO A 108 7.60 -40.64 12.83
C PRO A 108 9.09 -40.39 12.63
N GLY A 109 9.45 -39.35 11.87
CA GLY A 109 10.83 -38.91 11.76
C GLY A 109 11.22 -37.88 12.82
N GLU A 110 12.32 -37.18 12.58
CA GLU A 110 12.83 -36.12 13.45
C GLU A 110 12.15 -34.76 13.15
N ALA A 111 11.81 -34.03 14.20
CA ALA A 111 11.33 -32.66 14.09
C ALA A 111 12.47 -31.72 13.69
N LYS A 112 12.26 -30.91 12.65
CA LYS A 112 13.21 -29.91 12.17
C LYS A 112 12.56 -28.53 12.17
N THR A 113 13.25 -27.54 12.73
CA THR A 113 12.81 -26.15 12.67
C THR A 113 12.87 -25.63 11.24
N PHE A 114 11.73 -25.25 10.72
CA PHE A 114 11.56 -24.53 9.47
C PHE A 114 11.31 -23.06 9.76
N ARG A 115 11.95 -22.21 8.96
CA ARG A 115 11.81 -20.76 9.03
C ARG A 115 11.27 -20.26 7.72
N SER A 116 10.08 -19.68 7.76
CA SER A 116 9.47 -18.99 6.63
C SER A 116 9.54 -17.49 6.89
N VAL A 117 9.89 -16.73 5.85
CA VAL A 117 9.76 -15.28 5.84
C VAL A 117 8.93 -14.94 4.62
N SER A 118 7.80 -14.28 4.84
CA SER A 118 7.00 -13.70 3.77
C SER A 118 6.96 -12.18 3.90
N HIS A 119 6.83 -11.53 2.76
CA HIS A 119 6.72 -10.09 2.66
C HIS A 119 5.43 -9.71 1.95
N GLY A 120 4.84 -8.61 2.39
CA GLY A 120 3.73 -7.95 1.72
C GLY A 120 3.79 -6.46 1.96
N SER A 121 2.77 -5.75 1.50
CA SER A 121 2.63 -4.32 1.73
C SER A 121 1.52 -4.05 2.74
N GLY A 122 1.58 -2.92 3.40
CA GLY A 122 0.51 -2.39 4.25
C GLY A 122 0.56 -0.88 4.23
N PHE A 123 -0.39 -0.22 4.88
CA PHE A 123 -0.36 1.23 5.01
C PHE A 123 -0.99 1.69 6.31
N PHE A 124 -0.34 2.66 6.93
CA PHE A 124 -0.84 3.28 8.15
C PHE A 124 -2.13 4.04 7.87
N VAL A 125 -3.09 3.89 8.78
CA VAL A 125 -4.38 4.60 8.78
C VAL A 125 -4.50 5.55 9.97
N THR A 126 -3.56 5.48 10.91
CA THR A 126 -3.43 6.42 12.03
C THR A 126 -1.97 6.80 12.29
N GLY A 127 -1.76 7.94 12.95
CA GLY A 127 -0.42 8.38 13.36
C GLY A 127 0.17 7.63 14.54
N ASP A 128 -0.65 6.94 15.34
CA ASP A 128 -0.20 6.11 16.45
C ASP A 128 0.08 4.67 16.03
N GLY A 129 -0.01 4.30 14.74
CA GLY A 129 0.58 3.08 14.21
C GLY A 129 -0.40 1.94 13.90
N TYR A 130 -1.70 2.21 13.77
CA TYR A 130 -2.63 1.24 13.18
C TYR A 130 -2.49 1.26 11.66
N LEU A 131 -2.50 0.07 11.06
CA LEU A 131 -2.34 -0.11 9.61
C LEU A 131 -3.20 -1.25 9.09
N LEU A 132 -3.53 -1.19 7.80
CA LEU A 132 -4.22 -2.23 7.06
C LEU A 132 -3.24 -2.99 6.16
N THR A 133 -3.47 -4.29 6.02
CA THR A 133 -2.82 -5.18 5.05
C THR A 133 -3.76 -6.36 4.71
N ASN A 134 -3.32 -7.31 3.89
CA ASN A 134 -4.07 -8.54 3.65
C ASN A 134 -3.88 -9.56 4.78
N ALA A 135 -4.88 -10.41 5.00
CA ALA A 135 -4.81 -11.49 5.99
C ALA A 135 -3.76 -12.53 5.58
N HIS A 136 -3.69 -12.90 4.30
CA HIS A 136 -2.71 -13.89 3.82
C HIS A 136 -1.24 -13.44 3.94
N VAL A 137 -0.99 -12.13 4.13
CA VAL A 137 0.37 -11.61 4.36
C VAL A 137 0.85 -11.97 5.78
N VAL A 138 -0.07 -12.03 6.75
CA VAL A 138 0.23 -12.15 8.18
C VAL A 138 -0.21 -13.47 8.81
N GLU A 139 -1.12 -14.19 8.16
CA GLU A 139 -1.57 -15.53 8.55
C GLU A 139 -1.17 -16.54 7.48
N GLN A 140 -0.48 -17.61 7.91
CA GLN A 140 -0.22 -18.80 7.09
C GLN A 140 -0.73 -20.02 7.85
N SER A 141 -1.43 -20.92 7.16
CA SER A 141 -1.89 -22.15 7.77
C SER A 141 -0.72 -23.13 7.99
N PRO A 142 -0.81 -24.05 8.96
CA PRO A 142 0.15 -25.15 9.08
C PRO A 142 0.30 -25.93 7.78
N GLU A 143 -0.79 -26.13 7.03
CA GLU A 143 -0.80 -26.80 5.74
C GLU A 143 0.01 -26.04 4.68
N ASP A 144 -0.08 -24.71 4.64
CA ASP A 144 0.72 -23.88 3.75
C ASP A 144 2.21 -24.02 4.09
N LEU A 145 2.57 -23.95 5.38
CA LEU A 145 3.95 -24.09 5.85
C LEU A 145 4.52 -25.48 5.53
N GLN A 146 3.73 -26.54 5.74
CA GLN A 146 4.11 -27.90 5.37
C GLN A 146 4.30 -28.05 3.87
N THR A 147 3.42 -27.44 3.07
CA THR A 147 3.52 -27.46 1.61
C THR A 147 4.75 -26.71 1.12
N SER A 148 5.06 -25.54 1.66
CA SER A 148 6.29 -24.79 1.36
C SER A 148 7.54 -25.58 1.75
N TYR A 149 7.56 -26.19 2.94
CA TYR A 149 8.64 -27.06 3.38
C TYR A 149 8.85 -28.26 2.45
N LEU A 150 7.75 -28.88 2.01
CA LEU A 150 7.80 -30.00 1.07
C LEU A 150 8.26 -29.56 -0.31
N ALA A 151 7.86 -28.40 -0.81
CA ALA A 151 8.28 -27.91 -2.12
C ALA A 151 9.82 -27.87 -2.24
N GLU A 152 10.53 -27.47 -1.19
CA GLU A 152 12.00 -27.50 -1.12
C GLU A 152 12.58 -28.92 -1.12
N ARG A 153 11.81 -29.92 -0.65
CA ARG A 153 12.22 -31.33 -0.49
C ARG A 153 11.82 -32.22 -1.66
N ILE A 154 10.78 -31.87 -2.43
CA ILE A 154 10.22 -32.70 -3.50
C ILE A 154 11.30 -33.24 -4.46
N PRO A 155 12.25 -32.43 -4.98
CA PRO A 155 13.26 -32.95 -5.90
C PRO A 155 14.09 -34.07 -5.28
N THR A 156 14.45 -33.95 -4.01
CA THR A 156 15.19 -34.98 -3.27
C THR A 156 14.34 -36.22 -3.02
N LEU A 157 13.08 -36.05 -2.61
CA LEU A 157 12.14 -37.16 -2.37
C LEU A 157 11.88 -37.97 -3.65
N VAL A 158 11.68 -37.28 -4.78
CA VAL A 158 11.53 -37.94 -6.10
C VAL A 158 12.77 -38.76 -6.44
N GLN A 159 13.97 -38.22 -6.17
CA GLN A 159 15.23 -38.93 -6.39
C GLN A 159 15.37 -40.16 -5.50
N GLU A 160 15.00 -40.07 -4.21
CA GLU A 160 15.02 -41.17 -3.26
C GLU A 160 14.06 -42.29 -3.66
N ILE A 161 12.81 -41.95 -3.99
CA ILE A 161 11.83 -42.93 -4.48
C ILE A 161 12.31 -43.60 -5.76
N ARG A 162 12.84 -42.84 -6.73
CA ARG A 162 13.39 -43.43 -7.97
C ARG A 162 14.49 -44.46 -7.68
N ARG A 163 15.32 -44.26 -6.64
CA ARG A 163 16.35 -45.24 -6.24
C ARG A 163 15.76 -46.56 -5.75
N SER A 164 14.61 -46.54 -5.09
CA SER A 164 13.90 -47.75 -4.65
C SER A 164 13.48 -48.67 -5.81
N PHE A 165 13.38 -48.15 -7.03
CA PHE A 165 12.96 -48.89 -8.23
C PHE A 165 14.12 -49.23 -9.20
N GLY A 166 15.37 -49.13 -8.76
CA GLY A 166 16.53 -49.38 -9.62
C GLY A 166 16.80 -48.20 -10.57
N ALA A 167 17.29 -47.09 -9.99
CA ALA A 167 17.40 -45.76 -10.59
C ALA A 167 18.07 -45.68 -11.98
N ASP A 168 18.84 -46.69 -12.38
CA ASP A 168 19.64 -46.72 -13.61
C ASP A 168 19.00 -47.54 -14.75
N SER A 169 17.87 -48.22 -14.50
CA SER A 169 17.19 -48.95 -15.57
C SER A 169 16.53 -47.97 -16.55
N ALA A 170 16.91 -48.04 -17.82
CA ALA A 170 16.46 -47.08 -18.84
C ALA A 170 14.92 -46.91 -18.93
N PRO A 171 14.10 -47.97 -18.78
CA PRO A 171 12.64 -47.82 -18.74
C PRO A 171 12.13 -47.00 -17.54
N VAL A 172 12.69 -47.20 -16.34
CA VAL A 172 12.32 -46.45 -15.14
C VAL A 172 12.73 -44.99 -15.29
N VAL A 173 13.93 -44.71 -15.81
CA VAL A 173 14.39 -43.33 -16.07
C VAL A 173 13.42 -42.60 -16.99
N ARG A 174 13.11 -43.19 -18.16
CA ARG A 174 12.17 -42.61 -19.13
C ARG A 174 10.79 -42.38 -18.53
N TRP A 175 10.32 -43.29 -17.69
CA TRP A 175 9.01 -43.16 -17.06
C TRP A 175 8.93 -41.95 -16.13
N PHE A 176 9.93 -41.73 -15.27
CA PHE A 176 9.98 -40.57 -14.38
C PHE A 176 10.24 -39.24 -15.11
N GLU A 177 10.91 -39.27 -16.26
CA GLU A 177 11.21 -38.07 -17.06
C GLU A 177 10.04 -37.62 -17.94
N SER A 178 9.02 -38.46 -18.13
CA SER A 178 7.80 -38.12 -18.85
C SER A 178 6.97 -37.03 -18.14
N GLU A 179 6.60 -35.97 -18.87
CA GLU A 179 5.77 -34.87 -18.35
C GLU A 179 4.44 -35.35 -17.75
N ALA A 180 3.81 -36.36 -18.37
CA ALA A 180 2.55 -36.92 -17.88
C ALA A 180 2.73 -37.61 -16.50
N ASN A 181 3.87 -38.26 -16.28
CA ASN A 181 4.13 -39.04 -15.07
C ASN A 181 4.71 -38.20 -13.94
N LYS A 182 5.47 -37.13 -14.24
CA LYS A 182 5.98 -36.20 -13.22
C LYS A 182 4.87 -35.70 -12.30
N LYS A 183 3.73 -35.28 -12.89
CA LYS A 183 2.56 -34.82 -12.12
C LYS A 183 1.99 -35.93 -11.23
N LEU A 184 1.88 -37.16 -11.75
CA LEU A 184 1.40 -38.31 -10.98
C LEU A 184 2.32 -38.59 -9.78
N VAL A 185 3.63 -38.66 -10.00
CA VAL A 185 4.63 -38.91 -8.95
C VAL A 185 4.56 -37.84 -7.87
N VAL A 186 4.59 -36.57 -8.25
CA VAL A 186 4.54 -35.45 -7.28
C VAL A 186 3.23 -35.47 -6.51
N THR A 187 2.09 -35.69 -7.18
CA THR A 187 0.78 -35.74 -6.51
C THR A 187 0.69 -36.90 -5.51
N ALA A 188 1.18 -38.08 -5.90
CA ALA A 188 1.20 -39.26 -5.04
C ALA A 188 2.12 -39.07 -3.83
N LEU A 189 3.31 -38.50 -4.06
CA LEU A 189 4.26 -38.14 -3.01
C LEU A 189 3.68 -37.15 -2.01
N LEU A 190 3.09 -36.05 -2.51
CA LEU A 190 2.46 -35.05 -1.65
C LEU A 190 1.37 -35.68 -0.79
N ARG A 191 0.49 -36.49 -1.39
CA ARG A 191 -0.56 -37.21 -0.64
C ARG A 191 0.04 -38.10 0.45
N LEU A 192 1.05 -38.90 0.11
CA LEU A 192 1.69 -39.81 1.05
C LEU A 192 2.34 -39.05 2.21
N VAL A 193 3.21 -38.09 1.91
CA VAL A 193 4.04 -37.42 2.91
C VAL A 193 3.19 -36.50 3.79
N LEU A 194 2.28 -35.70 3.21
CA LEU A 194 1.39 -34.83 3.99
C LEU A 194 0.54 -35.62 4.99
N SER A 195 0.15 -36.85 4.66
CA SER A 195 -0.64 -37.69 5.58
C SER A 195 0.09 -38.08 6.87
N GLY A 196 1.42 -38.11 6.85
CA GLY A 196 2.26 -38.46 8.00
C GLY A 196 2.99 -37.27 8.63
N MET A 197 2.89 -36.07 8.04
CA MET A 197 3.54 -34.88 8.56
C MET A 197 2.87 -34.37 9.83
N LYS A 198 3.68 -33.82 10.72
CA LYS A 198 3.21 -33.09 11.90
C LYS A 198 3.94 -31.77 12.00
N SER A 199 3.28 -30.77 12.57
CA SER A 199 3.89 -29.47 12.87
C SER A 199 3.54 -29.02 14.28
N SER A 200 4.47 -28.29 14.91
CA SER A 200 4.18 -27.56 16.14
C SER A 200 3.24 -26.38 15.86
N GLU A 201 2.78 -25.72 16.92
CA GLU A 201 2.20 -24.38 16.78
C GLU A 201 3.28 -23.42 16.21
N PRO A 202 2.95 -22.62 15.19
CA PRO A 202 3.88 -21.69 14.59
C PRO A 202 4.15 -20.49 15.52
N LYS A 203 5.41 -20.11 15.66
CA LYS A 203 5.82 -18.86 16.32
C LYS A 203 5.88 -17.75 15.28
N VAL A 204 4.95 -16.81 15.38
CA VAL A 204 4.81 -15.70 14.43
C VAL A 204 5.44 -14.43 15.00
N SER A 205 6.27 -13.76 14.20
CA SER A 205 6.84 -12.46 14.49
C SER A 205 6.53 -11.51 13.32
N LEU A 206 5.72 -10.48 13.60
CA LEU A 206 5.36 -9.46 12.62
C LEU A 206 6.20 -8.20 12.84
N SER A 207 6.63 -7.60 11.74
CA SER A 207 7.29 -6.30 11.78
C SER A 207 6.96 -5.49 10.53
N VAL A 208 7.10 -4.17 10.62
CA VAL A 208 6.90 -3.25 9.50
C VAL A 208 8.09 -2.35 9.32
N MET A 209 8.34 -1.95 8.08
CA MET A 209 9.41 -1.02 7.75
C MET A 209 8.86 0.39 7.60
N ASP A 210 9.27 1.33 8.48
CA ASP A 210 8.87 2.74 8.35
C ASP A 210 9.44 3.33 7.04
N PRO A 211 8.61 3.81 6.09
CA PRO A 211 9.08 4.42 4.85
C PRO A 211 9.89 5.71 5.09
N ALA A 212 9.63 6.42 6.18
CA ALA A 212 10.28 7.69 6.50
C ALA A 212 11.58 7.56 7.30
N GLY A 213 12.00 6.34 7.66
CA GLY A 213 13.28 6.09 8.35
C GLY A 213 14.49 6.60 7.56
N GLU A 214 15.64 6.79 8.22
CA GLU A 214 16.86 7.39 7.62
C GLU A 214 17.20 6.82 6.23
N ALA A 215 17.32 7.71 5.23
CA ALA A 215 18.08 7.43 4.02
C ALA A 215 19.57 7.50 4.41
N GLY A 216 20.08 6.42 4.98
CA GLY A 216 21.45 6.30 5.46
C GLY A 216 21.95 4.88 5.26
N THR A 217 23.26 4.74 5.08
CA THR A 217 24.07 3.56 4.73
C THR A 217 23.95 2.33 5.67
N ALA A 218 22.89 2.22 6.47
CA ALA A 218 22.63 1.06 7.30
C ALA A 218 22.18 -0.13 6.44
N ALA A 219 23.00 -1.18 6.41
CA ALA A 219 22.75 -2.44 5.71
C ALA A 219 21.50 -3.24 6.18
N LYS A 220 20.69 -2.69 7.10
CA LYS A 220 19.47 -3.33 7.59
C LYS A 220 18.33 -2.30 7.74
N PRO A 221 17.14 -2.58 7.20
CA PRO A 221 15.98 -1.73 7.41
C PRO A 221 15.61 -1.67 8.90
N ASN A 222 15.18 -0.49 9.36
CA ASN A 222 14.59 -0.35 10.70
C ASN A 222 13.22 -1.06 10.71
N LEU A 223 13.22 -2.32 11.13
CA LEU A 223 12.02 -3.10 11.36
C LEU A 223 11.41 -2.71 12.70
N ILE A 224 10.17 -2.26 12.66
CA ILE A 224 9.36 -1.88 13.81
C ILE A 224 8.49 -3.08 14.17
N PRO A 225 8.55 -3.61 15.40
CA PRO A 225 7.66 -4.69 15.83
C PRO A 225 6.19 -4.32 15.61
N ALA A 226 5.42 -5.29 15.13
CA ALA A 226 3.99 -5.15 14.94
C ALA A 226 3.26 -6.34 15.54
N ARG A 227 1.98 -6.16 15.83
CA ARG A 227 1.10 -7.23 16.29
C ARG A 227 -0.25 -7.16 15.58
N LEU A 228 -0.88 -8.32 15.44
CA LEU A 228 -2.26 -8.43 15.00
C LEU A 228 -3.19 -7.81 16.05
N VAL A 229 -4.14 -7.00 15.62
CA VAL A 229 -5.18 -6.48 16.52
C VAL A 229 -6.22 -7.58 16.73
N PRO A 230 -6.58 -7.94 17.98
CA PRO A 230 -7.57 -8.98 18.23
C PRO A 230 -8.90 -8.72 17.52
N GLY A 231 -9.41 -9.70 16.78
CA GLY A 231 -10.63 -9.56 15.96
C GLY A 231 -10.44 -8.73 14.67
N GLY A 232 -9.22 -8.33 14.35
CA GLY A 232 -8.86 -7.50 13.20
C GLY A 232 -8.55 -8.27 11.91
N THR A 233 -8.73 -9.60 11.88
CA THR A 233 -8.44 -10.41 10.68
C THR A 233 -9.69 -11.01 10.07
N GLY A 234 -9.82 -10.89 8.75
CA GLY A 234 -10.75 -11.67 7.95
C GLY A 234 -10.11 -13.00 7.53
N LYS A 235 -10.52 -13.56 6.38
CA LYS A 235 -9.95 -14.81 5.86
C LYS A 235 -9.08 -14.52 4.65
N GLY A 236 -7.84 -15.02 4.66
CA GLY A 236 -6.85 -14.85 3.59
C GLY A 236 -7.06 -15.77 2.39
N VAL A 237 -8.29 -15.93 1.91
CA VAL A 237 -8.62 -16.80 0.77
C VAL A 237 -9.30 -15.98 -0.32
N ILE A 238 -9.00 -16.28 -1.59
CA ILE A 238 -9.64 -15.62 -2.73
C ILE A 238 -11.17 -15.76 -2.63
N GLY A 239 -11.86 -14.62 -2.75
CA GLY A 239 -13.31 -14.53 -2.60
C GLY A 239 -13.78 -14.25 -1.16
N GLU A 240 -12.89 -14.26 -0.18
CA GLU A 240 -13.20 -13.85 1.19
C GLU A 240 -12.66 -12.45 1.48
N LYS A 241 -13.02 -11.89 2.65
CA LYS A 241 -12.51 -10.59 3.11
C LYS A 241 -11.07 -10.76 3.60
N ASP A 242 -10.13 -10.69 2.68
CA ASP A 242 -8.68 -10.83 2.91
C ASP A 242 -8.08 -9.53 3.49
N VAL A 243 -8.33 -9.28 4.78
CA VAL A 243 -7.91 -8.06 5.48
C VAL A 243 -7.34 -8.40 6.86
N ALA A 244 -6.30 -7.67 7.26
CA ALA A 244 -5.78 -7.68 8.61
C ALA A 244 -5.52 -6.25 9.11
N VAL A 245 -5.88 -5.99 10.37
CA VAL A 245 -5.52 -4.78 11.11
C VAL A 245 -4.32 -5.09 11.99
N LEU A 246 -3.21 -4.39 11.77
CA LEU A 246 -2.03 -4.48 12.63
C LEU A 246 -1.83 -3.22 13.45
N LYS A 247 -1.11 -3.36 14.56
CA LYS A 247 -0.59 -2.26 15.36
C LYS A 247 0.94 -2.35 15.41
N ALA A 248 1.61 -1.39 14.78
CA ALA A 248 3.05 -1.19 14.93
C ALA A 248 3.37 -0.46 16.24
N GLU A 249 4.55 -0.71 16.80
CA GLU A 249 5.06 0.03 17.95
C GLU A 249 5.54 1.45 17.56
N GLY A 250 5.30 2.43 18.43
CA GLY A 250 5.67 3.83 18.18
C GLY A 250 4.50 4.73 17.78
N SER A 251 4.82 5.94 17.33
CA SER A 251 3.87 6.99 16.98
C SER A 251 4.49 8.03 16.05
N GLY A 252 3.66 8.95 15.55
CA GLY A 252 4.07 10.00 14.62
C GLY A 252 4.19 9.52 13.19
N PHE A 253 3.62 8.36 12.85
CA PHE A 253 3.64 7.84 11.48
C PHE A 253 2.81 8.73 10.54
N TYR A 254 3.19 8.77 9.27
CA TYR A 254 2.27 9.22 8.23
C TYR A 254 1.12 8.22 8.11
N SER A 255 -0.04 8.66 7.65
CA SER A 255 -1.21 7.82 7.44
C SER A 255 -1.94 8.22 6.16
N ILE A 256 -2.56 7.25 5.49
CA ILE A 256 -3.39 7.48 4.31
C ILE A 256 -4.84 7.77 4.73
N PRO A 257 -5.47 8.86 4.22
CA PRO A 257 -6.90 9.07 4.41
C PRO A 257 -7.73 8.00 3.68
N LEU A 258 -8.82 7.54 4.28
CA LEU A 258 -9.69 6.52 3.69
C LEU A 258 -10.86 7.18 2.94
N ALA A 259 -11.09 6.82 1.68
CA ALA A 259 -12.18 7.37 0.88
C ALA A 259 -13.55 6.95 1.44
N ASP A 260 -14.52 7.86 1.43
CA ASP A 260 -15.89 7.59 1.88
C ASP A 260 -16.74 6.89 0.82
N GLU A 261 -16.50 7.20 -0.45
CA GLU A 261 -17.22 6.63 -1.58
C GLU A 261 -16.41 5.51 -2.25
N SER A 262 -17.11 4.54 -2.82
CA SER A 262 -16.50 3.55 -3.71
C SER A 262 -16.04 4.23 -5.01
N PRO A 263 -14.93 3.77 -5.61
CA PRO A 263 -14.41 4.38 -6.82
C PRO A 263 -15.32 4.08 -8.01
N LYS A 264 -15.32 4.97 -9.00
CA LYS A 264 -16.12 4.82 -10.22
C LYS A 264 -15.35 4.05 -11.28
N VAL A 265 -16.07 3.32 -12.13
CA VAL A 265 -15.47 2.71 -13.32
C VAL A 265 -14.85 3.80 -14.21
N GLN A 266 -13.65 3.53 -14.73
CA GLN A 266 -12.75 4.45 -15.44
C GLN A 266 -12.06 5.54 -14.59
N GLU A 267 -12.28 5.57 -13.27
CA GLU A 267 -11.52 6.44 -12.36
C GLU A 267 -10.04 6.04 -12.33
N ASN A 268 -9.15 7.03 -12.32
CA ASN A 268 -7.71 6.81 -12.18
C ASN A 268 -7.39 6.37 -10.76
N VAL A 269 -6.53 5.36 -10.65
CA VAL A 269 -6.08 4.79 -9.38
C VAL A 269 -4.59 4.50 -9.40
N PHE A 270 -3.96 4.58 -8.22
CA PHE A 270 -2.54 4.40 -8.03
C PHE A 270 -2.31 3.30 -6.99
N ALA A 271 -1.81 2.14 -7.42
CA ALA A 271 -1.42 1.08 -6.51
C ALA A 271 -0.03 1.37 -5.95
N VAL A 272 0.12 1.33 -4.63
CA VAL A 272 1.40 1.56 -3.96
C VAL A 272 1.79 0.30 -3.20
N GLY A 273 3.04 -0.14 -3.34
CA GLY A 273 3.51 -1.35 -2.68
C GLY A 273 4.97 -1.65 -2.95
N PHE A 274 5.47 -2.72 -2.36
CA PHE A 274 6.84 -3.20 -2.48
C PHE A 274 6.89 -4.43 -3.40
N PRO A 275 7.09 -4.25 -4.71
CA PRO A 275 7.15 -5.38 -5.63
C PRO A 275 8.45 -6.17 -5.42
N GLY A 276 8.33 -7.49 -5.26
CA GLY A 276 9.48 -8.38 -5.12
C GLY A 276 10.10 -8.40 -3.72
N GLY A 277 10.19 -9.60 -3.15
CA GLY A 277 10.82 -9.86 -1.86
C GLY A 277 10.55 -11.26 -1.28
N ALA A 278 9.44 -11.91 -1.66
CA ALA A 278 9.06 -13.21 -1.12
C ALA A 278 9.70 -14.43 -1.82
N ASP A 279 10.32 -14.25 -3.00
CA ASP A 279 11.00 -15.34 -3.70
C ASP A 279 12.46 -15.40 -3.26
N GLY A 280 12.68 -15.97 -2.08
CA GLY A 280 13.99 -16.53 -1.76
C GLY A 280 14.34 -17.59 -2.79
N GLY A 281 15.27 -17.30 -3.70
CA GLY A 281 15.95 -18.34 -4.49
C GLY A 281 16.18 -18.01 -5.96
N GLY A 282 17.35 -17.45 -6.27
CA GLY A 282 17.87 -17.33 -7.63
C GLY A 282 18.82 -16.16 -7.74
N ASP A 283 20.10 -16.42 -7.87
CA ASP A 283 21.24 -15.49 -7.84
C ASP A 283 21.34 -14.47 -9.02
N GLY A 284 20.23 -14.06 -9.63
CA GLY A 284 20.18 -13.15 -10.78
C GLY A 284 19.91 -11.67 -10.45
N ARG A 285 20.38 -11.15 -9.31
CA ARG A 285 20.12 -9.76 -8.90
C ARG A 285 20.85 -8.77 -9.81
N THR A 286 20.13 -7.97 -10.60
CA THR A 286 20.70 -6.84 -11.36
C THR A 286 21.04 -5.64 -10.45
N PHE A 287 20.36 -5.50 -9.31
CA PHE A 287 20.47 -4.36 -8.40
C PHE A 287 21.06 -4.76 -7.03
N ASP A 288 21.61 -3.79 -6.31
CA ASP A 288 22.39 -4.02 -5.10
C ASP A 288 21.52 -4.71 -4.02
N PRO A 289 21.92 -5.91 -3.55
CA PRO A 289 21.19 -6.62 -2.49
C PRO A 289 21.14 -5.87 -1.15
N ASN A 290 21.98 -4.85 -0.96
CA ASN A 290 22.01 -4.00 0.22
C ASN A 290 21.15 -2.75 0.08
N GLU A 291 20.54 -2.51 -1.08
CA GLU A 291 19.60 -1.41 -1.25
C GLU A 291 18.37 -1.63 -0.36
N ARG A 292 18.00 -0.56 0.33
CA ARG A 292 16.78 -0.49 1.11
C ARG A 292 15.58 -0.70 0.17
N PRO A 293 14.68 -1.66 0.45
CA PRO A 293 13.45 -1.82 -0.32
C PRO A 293 12.69 -0.50 -0.41
N ALA A 294 12.24 -0.16 -1.61
CA ALA A 294 11.51 1.07 -1.89
C ALA A 294 10.12 0.75 -2.43
N ALA A 295 9.12 1.47 -1.93
CA ALA A 295 7.77 1.39 -2.46
C ALA A 295 7.72 1.93 -3.90
N THR A 296 7.05 1.21 -4.77
CA THR A 296 6.72 1.61 -6.13
C THR A 296 5.28 2.08 -6.22
N VAL A 297 4.99 2.87 -7.24
CA VAL A 297 3.64 3.35 -7.55
C VAL A 297 3.34 2.92 -8.96
N THR A 298 2.20 2.25 -9.17
CA THR A 298 1.71 1.84 -10.48
C THR A 298 0.37 2.48 -10.74
N GLU A 299 0.30 3.28 -11.80
CA GLU A 299 -0.94 3.92 -12.25
C GLU A 299 -1.81 2.93 -13.04
N GLY A 300 -3.12 3.08 -12.90
CA GLY A 300 -4.10 2.42 -13.76
C GLY A 300 -5.49 3.04 -13.60
N LYS A 301 -6.50 2.31 -14.05
CA LYS A 301 -7.91 2.67 -13.95
C LYS A 301 -8.71 1.57 -13.28
N VAL A 302 -9.86 1.93 -12.72
CA VAL A 302 -10.90 0.97 -12.35
C VAL A 302 -11.56 0.44 -13.62
N ASN A 303 -11.42 -0.85 -13.89
CA ASN A 303 -12.02 -1.51 -15.04
C ASN A 303 -13.47 -1.91 -14.75
N ALA A 304 -13.72 -2.49 -13.58
CA ALA A 304 -15.05 -2.93 -13.15
C ALA A 304 -15.14 -3.07 -11.63
N LEU A 305 -16.37 -3.14 -11.12
CA LEU A 305 -16.67 -3.60 -9.78
C LEU A 305 -17.33 -4.98 -9.91
N LYS A 306 -16.69 -6.03 -9.38
CA LYS A 306 -17.15 -7.41 -9.52
C LYS A 306 -17.69 -7.94 -8.21
N THR A 307 -18.99 -8.25 -8.16
CA THR A 307 -19.61 -8.92 -7.01
C THR A 307 -18.96 -10.28 -6.79
N VAL A 308 -18.55 -10.53 -5.55
CA VAL A 308 -17.90 -11.78 -5.18
C VAL A 308 -18.96 -12.80 -4.77
N LYS A 309 -18.89 -14.03 -5.28
CA LYS A 309 -19.92 -15.06 -5.05
C LYS A 309 -20.08 -15.44 -3.57
N SER A 310 -18.98 -15.41 -2.82
CA SER A 310 -18.88 -15.85 -1.44
C SER A 310 -19.24 -14.79 -0.40
N GLY A 311 -19.60 -13.56 -0.80
CA GLY A 311 -19.95 -12.53 0.18
C GLY A 311 -20.65 -11.30 -0.38
N ASP A 312 -21.08 -10.43 0.53
CA ASP A 312 -21.87 -9.23 0.23
C ASP A 312 -21.00 -8.02 -0.17
N TRP A 313 -19.90 -8.26 -0.90
CA TRP A 313 -18.95 -7.21 -1.29
C TRP A 313 -18.52 -7.36 -2.76
N ALA A 314 -18.01 -6.26 -3.33
CA ALA A 314 -17.52 -6.22 -4.70
C ALA A 314 -16.02 -5.92 -4.74
N ALA A 315 -15.26 -6.74 -5.45
CA ALA A 315 -13.86 -6.50 -5.74
C ALA A 315 -13.70 -5.37 -6.77
N ILE A 316 -12.65 -4.57 -6.63
CA ILE A 316 -12.31 -3.52 -7.58
C ILE A 316 -11.34 -4.12 -8.59
N GLU A 317 -11.77 -4.32 -9.82
CA GLU A 317 -10.89 -4.73 -10.92
C GLU A 317 -10.13 -3.51 -11.43
N ILE A 318 -8.81 -3.63 -11.56
CA ILE A 318 -7.92 -2.52 -11.95
C ILE A 318 -7.04 -2.89 -13.14
N SER A 319 -6.62 -1.88 -13.89
CA SER A 319 -5.59 -2.02 -14.93
C SER A 319 -4.17 -1.81 -14.40
N ALA A 320 -4.02 -1.33 -13.16
CA ALA A 320 -2.71 -1.16 -12.53
C ALA A 320 -2.13 -2.55 -12.25
N VAL A 321 -0.96 -2.83 -12.83
CA VAL A 321 -0.30 -4.12 -12.69
C VAL A 321 0.21 -4.27 -11.26
N ILE A 322 -0.27 -5.27 -10.54
CA ILE A 322 0.23 -5.65 -9.22
C ILE A 322 0.98 -6.98 -9.30
N ARG A 323 2.06 -7.12 -8.52
CA ARG A 323 2.87 -8.35 -8.44
C ARG A 323 2.97 -8.80 -6.98
N HIS A 324 3.54 -9.99 -6.79
CA HIS A 324 3.87 -10.49 -5.46
C HIS A 324 4.69 -9.44 -4.68
N GLY A 325 4.29 -9.17 -3.44
CA GLY A 325 4.82 -8.10 -2.59
C GLY A 325 3.97 -6.82 -2.53
N ASN A 326 3.18 -6.52 -3.56
CA ASN A 326 2.22 -5.37 -3.53
C ASN A 326 0.95 -5.67 -2.71
N SER A 327 0.66 -6.94 -2.43
CA SER A 327 -0.52 -7.38 -1.67
C SER A 327 -0.58 -6.69 -0.31
N GLY A 328 -1.70 -6.02 -0.04
CA GLY A 328 -1.99 -5.27 1.17
C GLY A 328 -1.64 -3.78 1.09
N GLY A 329 -0.94 -3.35 0.03
CA GLY A 329 -0.62 -1.94 -0.22
C GLY A 329 -1.83 -1.15 -0.75
N PRO A 330 -1.90 0.17 -0.51
CA PRO A 330 -3.09 0.96 -0.78
C PRO A 330 -3.31 1.17 -2.29
N LEU A 331 -4.58 1.22 -2.68
CA LEU A 331 -5.05 1.70 -3.97
C LEU A 331 -5.62 3.10 -3.78
N LEU A 332 -4.92 4.12 -4.28
CA LEU A 332 -5.25 5.53 -4.05
C LEU A 332 -6.03 6.12 -5.23
N ASN A 333 -6.98 7.01 -4.96
CA ASN A 333 -7.58 7.88 -5.98
C ASN A 333 -6.71 9.12 -6.24
N GLY A 334 -7.12 9.97 -7.19
CA GLY A 334 -6.43 11.23 -7.51
C GLY A 334 -6.40 12.28 -6.39
N LYS A 335 -7.06 12.04 -5.25
CA LYS A 335 -6.97 12.89 -4.05
C LYS A 335 -5.94 12.37 -3.05
N GLY A 336 -5.36 11.19 -3.28
CA GLY A 336 -4.48 10.49 -2.34
C GLY A 336 -5.23 9.76 -1.23
N GLU A 337 -6.52 9.47 -1.42
CA GLU A 337 -7.33 8.69 -0.48
C GLU A 337 -7.36 7.22 -0.91
N ALA A 338 -7.25 6.31 0.05
CA ALA A 338 -7.39 4.88 -0.23
C ALA A 338 -8.84 4.54 -0.58
N VAL A 339 -9.05 4.06 -1.81
CA VAL A 339 -10.32 3.49 -2.28
C VAL A 339 -10.34 1.96 -2.14
N GLY A 340 -9.18 1.35 -1.93
CA GLY A 340 -9.01 -0.06 -1.64
C GLY A 340 -7.56 -0.40 -1.31
N PHE A 341 -7.23 -1.69 -1.33
CA PHE A 341 -5.86 -2.18 -1.25
C PHE A 341 -5.68 -3.45 -2.07
N SER A 342 -4.51 -3.56 -2.71
CA SER A 342 -4.18 -4.65 -3.64
C SER A 342 -4.29 -6.00 -2.94
N THR A 343 -4.80 -7.05 -3.59
CA THR A 343 -4.95 -8.37 -2.95
C THR A 343 -4.52 -9.51 -3.86
N PHE A 344 -5.26 -9.80 -4.94
CA PHE A 344 -5.06 -10.97 -5.79
C PHE A 344 -5.17 -10.61 -7.27
N TYR A 345 -4.73 -11.54 -8.12
CA TYR A 345 -4.93 -11.51 -9.55
C TYR A 345 -5.47 -12.87 -10.02
N GLU A 346 -6.19 -12.88 -11.13
CA GLU A 346 -6.76 -14.08 -11.74
C GLU A 346 -6.36 -14.11 -13.22
N GLY A 347 -5.84 -15.24 -13.72
CA GLY A 347 -5.50 -15.37 -15.14
C GLY A 347 -4.25 -16.19 -15.44
N ASP A 348 -4.11 -16.58 -16.70
CA ASP A 348 -2.92 -17.24 -17.23
C ASP A 348 -1.98 -16.21 -17.87
N ALA A 349 -0.77 -16.11 -17.33
CA ALA A 349 0.27 -15.19 -17.82
C ALA A 349 0.71 -15.48 -19.27
N THR A 350 0.36 -16.65 -19.82
CA THR A 350 0.69 -17.05 -21.20
C THR A 350 -0.34 -16.61 -22.24
N GLN A 351 -1.52 -16.12 -21.83
CA GLN A 351 -2.65 -15.77 -22.71
C GLN A 351 -3.12 -14.31 -22.59
N ASP A 352 -2.31 -13.40 -22.03
CA ASP A 352 -2.64 -11.97 -21.84
C ASP A 352 -3.96 -11.69 -21.09
N ALA A 353 -4.44 -12.65 -20.29
CA ALA A 353 -5.71 -12.58 -19.59
C ALA A 353 -5.55 -12.48 -18.07
N VAL A 354 -4.62 -11.64 -17.59
CA VAL A 354 -4.44 -11.40 -16.14
C VAL A 354 -5.29 -10.20 -15.69
N HIS A 355 -6.25 -10.47 -14.82
CA HIS A 355 -7.11 -9.49 -14.18
C HIS A 355 -6.62 -9.21 -12.76
N TYR A 356 -6.39 -7.95 -12.43
CA TYR A 356 -5.89 -7.53 -11.13
C TYR A 356 -7.03 -6.99 -10.26
N TYR A 357 -7.03 -7.34 -8.98
CA TYR A 357 -8.09 -6.97 -8.06
C TYR A 357 -7.59 -6.34 -6.76
N ALA A 358 -8.35 -5.37 -6.28
CA ALA A 358 -8.20 -4.75 -4.97
C ALA A 358 -9.43 -5.00 -4.10
N LEU A 359 -9.20 -5.13 -2.79
CA LEU A 359 -10.25 -5.16 -1.79
C LEU A 359 -10.75 -3.72 -1.59
N PRO A 360 -12.07 -3.46 -1.61
CA PRO A 360 -12.59 -2.11 -1.41
C PRO A 360 -12.31 -1.62 0.01
N ILE A 361 -12.08 -0.32 0.18
CA ILE A 361 -11.71 0.25 1.49
C ILE A 361 -12.83 0.12 2.52
N SER A 362 -14.09 -0.03 2.08
CA SER A 362 -15.24 -0.30 2.96
C SER A 362 -15.05 -1.58 3.78
N VAL A 363 -14.40 -2.61 3.22
CA VAL A 363 -14.04 -3.81 3.97
C VAL A 363 -12.98 -3.50 5.02
N GLY A 364 -11.98 -2.69 4.68
CA GLY A 364 -10.99 -2.20 5.68
C GLY A 364 -11.66 -1.43 6.82
N LYS A 365 -12.57 -0.50 6.49
CA LYS A 365 -13.34 0.29 7.46
C LYS A 365 -14.16 -0.59 8.40
N GLU A 366 -14.83 -1.63 7.89
CA GLU A 366 -15.57 -2.60 8.72
C GLU A 366 -14.67 -3.25 9.81
N PHE A 367 -13.43 -3.61 9.47
CA PHE A 367 -12.52 -4.24 10.43
C PHE A 367 -11.89 -3.23 11.40
N LEU A 368 -11.67 -1.99 10.96
CA LEU A 368 -11.28 -0.91 11.85
C LEU A 368 -12.39 -0.61 12.87
N GLU A 369 -13.66 -0.56 12.45
CA GLU A 369 -14.81 -0.39 13.35
C GLU A 369 -14.93 -1.56 14.34
N LYS A 370 -14.83 -2.81 13.88
CA LYS A 370 -14.84 -4.01 14.74
C LYS A 370 -13.74 -3.98 15.80
N THR A 371 -12.60 -3.39 15.48
CA THR A 371 -11.45 -3.26 16.39
C THR A 371 -11.42 -1.93 17.15
N SER A 372 -12.47 -1.11 17.02
CA SER A 372 -12.59 0.22 17.65
C SER A 372 -11.42 1.15 17.33
N VAL A 373 -10.90 1.07 16.11
CA VAL A 373 -9.84 1.93 15.58
C VAL A 373 -10.45 3.07 14.79
N ASP A 374 -10.22 4.31 15.23
CA ASP A 374 -10.62 5.52 14.50
C ASP A 374 -9.51 5.95 13.54
N ALA A 375 -9.69 5.64 12.25
CA ALA A 375 -8.75 6.00 11.20
C ALA A 375 -8.88 7.48 10.83
N GLN A 376 -7.87 8.27 11.17
CA GLN A 376 -7.81 9.70 10.87
C GLN A 376 -6.44 10.11 10.34
N PRO A 377 -6.37 11.07 9.40
CA PRO A 377 -5.11 11.60 8.93
C PRO A 377 -4.25 12.14 10.08
N SER A 378 -3.04 11.60 10.20
CA SER A 378 -2.08 11.99 11.21
C SER A 378 -1.63 13.43 11.01
N GLY A 379 -1.13 14.05 12.10
CA GLY A 379 -0.54 15.40 12.05
C GLY A 379 0.52 15.52 10.94
N PRO A 380 1.56 14.67 10.92
CA PRO A 380 2.57 14.66 9.87
C PRO A 380 1.98 14.47 8.46
N ALA A 381 0.99 13.59 8.28
CA ALA A 381 0.36 13.37 6.98
C ALA A 381 -0.37 14.61 6.45
N ARG A 382 -1.13 15.30 7.32
CA ARG A 382 -1.79 16.56 6.95
C ARG A 382 -0.76 17.62 6.56
N ARG A 383 0.31 17.77 7.34
CA ARG A 383 1.38 18.75 7.06
C ARG A 383 2.10 18.46 5.76
N LEU A 384 2.42 17.19 5.49
CA LEU A 384 3.07 16.78 4.25
C LEU A 384 2.18 17.11 3.07
N ARG A 385 0.88 16.76 3.14
CA ARG A 385 -0.09 17.14 2.11
C ARG A 385 -0.15 18.65 1.89
N HIS A 386 -0.21 19.45 2.97
CA HIS A 386 -0.20 20.90 2.86
C HIS A 386 1.06 21.42 2.18
N ALA A 387 2.23 20.88 2.54
CA ALA A 387 3.50 21.26 1.94
C ALA A 387 3.51 21.01 0.43
N LEU A 388 3.07 19.83 -0.01
CA LEU A 388 3.01 19.46 -1.42
C LEU A 388 2.03 20.35 -2.20
N VAL A 389 0.83 20.61 -1.66
CA VAL A 389 -0.15 21.52 -2.29
C VAL A 389 0.40 22.96 -2.36
N TYR A 390 1.09 23.42 -1.32
CA TYR A 390 1.72 24.74 -1.36
C TYR A 390 2.81 24.81 -2.43
N ALA A 391 3.67 23.79 -2.52
CA ALA A 391 4.73 23.72 -3.54
C ALA A 391 4.14 23.74 -4.96
N GLU A 392 3.11 22.94 -5.25
CA GLU A 392 2.45 22.95 -6.57
C GLU A 392 1.85 24.30 -6.94
N SER A 393 1.36 25.03 -5.93
CA SER A 393 0.83 26.37 -6.13
C SER A 393 1.90 27.47 -6.15
N GLY A 394 3.20 27.11 -6.15
CA GLY A 394 4.33 28.04 -6.12
C GLY A 394 4.58 28.72 -4.76
N ARG A 395 3.85 28.36 -3.70
CA ARG A 395 3.98 28.97 -2.36
C ARG A 395 5.07 28.30 -1.53
N TYR A 396 6.30 28.36 -2.03
CA TYR A 396 7.43 27.61 -1.46
C TYR A 396 7.76 27.99 -0.01
N ARG A 397 7.64 29.26 0.43
CA ARG A 397 7.86 29.61 1.85
C ARG A 397 6.87 28.93 2.80
N ARG A 398 5.63 28.72 2.35
CA ARG A 398 4.61 28.01 3.14
C ARG A 398 4.89 26.52 3.19
N ALA A 399 5.28 25.94 2.05
CA ALA A 399 5.73 24.55 1.98
C ALA A 399 6.92 24.31 2.91
N GLU A 400 7.93 25.19 2.89
CA GLU A 400 9.10 25.11 3.78
C GLU A 400 8.69 25.12 5.26
N SER A 401 7.73 25.98 5.66
CA SER A 401 7.26 26.05 7.05
C SER A 401 6.60 24.74 7.53
N GLU A 402 5.79 24.10 6.69
CA GLU A 402 5.15 22.82 7.04
C GLU A 402 6.18 21.71 7.16
N LEU A 403 7.13 21.62 6.22
CA LEU A 403 8.20 20.62 6.21
C LEU A 403 9.16 20.78 7.39
N GLN A 404 9.51 22.02 7.75
CA GLN A 404 10.32 22.30 8.94
C GLN A 404 9.59 21.88 10.23
N THR A 405 8.25 22.01 10.27
CA THR A 405 7.47 21.56 11.43
C THR A 405 7.50 20.04 11.54
N ILE A 406 7.37 19.32 10.41
CA ILE A 406 7.54 17.86 10.38
C ILE A 406 8.93 17.49 10.89
N LEU A 407 9.99 18.13 10.40
CA LEU A 407 11.36 17.82 10.80
C LEU A 407 11.68 18.22 12.25
N ALA A 408 10.96 19.18 12.82
CA ALA A 408 11.08 19.50 14.25
C ALA A 408 10.51 18.37 15.13
N GLU A 409 9.43 17.72 14.68
CA GLU A 409 8.81 16.57 15.37
C GLU A 409 9.49 15.25 15.02
N ARG A 410 10.02 15.12 13.80
CA ARG A 410 10.65 13.93 13.22
C ARG A 410 11.98 14.30 12.55
N PRO A 411 13.07 14.54 13.30
CA PRO A 411 14.34 15.04 12.75
C PRO A 411 15.02 14.12 11.73
N ARG A 412 14.61 12.85 11.67
CA ARG A 412 15.16 11.82 10.78
C ARG A 412 14.23 11.48 9.61
N ASP A 413 13.19 12.29 9.39
CA ASP A 413 12.22 12.06 8.32
C ASP A 413 12.84 12.32 6.94
N ALA A 414 13.21 11.24 6.24
CA ALA A 414 13.89 11.33 4.95
C ALA A 414 13.01 11.97 3.86
N ILE A 415 11.69 11.79 3.96
CA ILE A 415 10.73 12.32 2.99
C ILE A 415 10.62 13.83 3.14
N ALA A 416 10.34 14.31 4.35
CA ALA A 416 10.26 15.74 4.62
C ALA A 416 11.59 16.45 4.35
N ALA A 417 12.72 15.81 4.60
CA ALA A 417 14.05 16.35 4.29
C ALA A 417 14.26 16.52 2.78
N ALA A 418 13.93 15.50 1.97
CA ALA A 418 14.05 15.55 0.51
C ALA A 418 13.12 16.62 -0.09
N GLU A 419 11.86 16.67 0.33
CA GLU A 419 10.92 17.70 -0.13
C GLU A 419 11.37 19.11 0.28
N LEU A 420 11.96 19.27 1.47
CA LEU A 420 12.49 20.54 1.93
C LEU A 420 13.68 21.00 1.07
N GLU A 421 14.53 20.09 0.62
CA GLU A 421 15.63 20.39 -0.30
C GLU A 421 15.09 20.91 -1.63
N THR A 422 14.11 20.22 -2.22
CA THR A 422 13.43 20.65 -3.45
C THR A 422 12.83 22.05 -3.30
N VAL A 423 12.03 22.27 -2.26
CA VAL A 423 11.39 23.57 -1.96
C VAL A 423 12.43 24.68 -1.79
N ARG A 424 13.55 24.42 -1.11
CA ARG A 424 14.64 25.38 -0.95
C ARG A 424 15.36 25.69 -2.27
N GLY A 425 15.42 24.73 -3.19
CA GLY A 425 15.89 24.96 -4.56
C GLY A 425 15.10 26.06 -5.26
N HIS A 426 13.77 25.93 -5.27
CA HIS A 426 12.86 26.93 -5.85
C HIS A 426 12.96 28.30 -5.15
N LEU A 427 13.10 28.32 -3.82
CA LEU A 427 13.29 29.57 -3.07
C LEU A 427 14.60 30.28 -3.44
N LYS A 428 15.70 29.54 -3.61
CA LYS A 428 16.99 30.10 -4.06
C LYS A 428 16.92 30.62 -5.49
N ALA A 429 16.12 29.97 -6.35
CA ALA A 429 15.86 30.42 -7.72
C ALA A 429 14.91 31.64 -7.79
N GLY A 430 14.32 32.07 -6.67
CA GLY A 430 13.42 33.22 -6.61
C GLY A 430 12.02 32.94 -7.17
N GLU A 431 11.61 31.68 -7.20
CA GLU A 431 10.38 31.22 -7.86
C GLU A 431 9.12 31.30 -6.99
N ASP A 432 9.21 31.77 -5.73
CA ASP A 432 8.04 32.00 -4.88
C ASP A 432 7.38 33.33 -5.27
N PRO A 433 6.25 33.32 -6.00
CA PRO A 433 5.62 34.52 -6.51
C PRO A 433 4.91 35.32 -5.42
N ALA A 434 4.78 34.78 -4.19
CA ALA A 434 4.02 35.37 -3.08
C ALA A 434 4.62 36.65 -2.47
N TYR A 435 5.45 37.38 -3.21
CA TYR A 435 5.86 38.74 -2.88
C TYR A 435 5.69 39.76 -4.02
N ARG A 436 5.27 39.35 -5.24
CA ARG A 436 5.32 40.25 -6.41
C ARG A 436 3.99 40.88 -6.86
N ASP A 437 2.84 40.44 -6.33
CA ASP A 437 1.52 40.89 -6.83
C ASP A 437 0.68 41.77 -5.86
N TYR A 438 1.29 42.33 -4.80
CA TYR A 438 0.60 43.27 -3.87
C TYR A 438 1.13 44.70 -3.86
N VAL A 439 1.80 45.16 -4.93
CA VAL A 439 2.10 46.58 -5.12
C VAL A 439 1.47 47.07 -6.42
N PRO A 440 0.17 47.40 -6.41
CA PRO A 440 -0.19 48.73 -6.93
C PRO A 440 -1.36 49.45 -6.20
N TRP A 441 -1.57 49.25 -4.89
CA TRP A 441 -2.58 50.07 -4.16
C TRP A 441 -2.09 50.79 -2.90
N ALA A 442 -0.93 50.41 -2.34
CA ALA A 442 -0.36 51.14 -1.19
C ALA A 442 0.23 52.51 -1.60
N ALA A 443 0.71 52.66 -2.83
CA ALA A 443 1.15 53.96 -3.35
C ALA A 443 -0.02 54.88 -3.74
N GLY A 444 -1.15 54.32 -4.21
CA GLY A 444 -2.34 55.09 -4.59
C GLY A 444 -3.16 55.58 -3.39
N ALA A 445 -3.30 54.77 -2.34
CA ALA A 445 -4.00 55.15 -1.12
C ALA A 445 -3.25 56.23 -0.31
N GLY A 446 -1.90 56.19 -0.31
CA GLY A 446 -1.08 57.24 0.31
C GLY A 446 -1.22 58.60 -0.37
N ILE A 447 -1.40 58.63 -1.69
CA ILE A 447 -1.58 59.87 -2.46
C ILE A 447 -3.00 60.44 -2.26
N LEU A 448 -4.03 59.59 -2.15
CA LEU A 448 -5.40 60.05 -1.88
C LEU A 448 -5.59 60.60 -0.46
N VAL A 449 -4.91 60.03 0.54
CA VAL A 449 -4.97 60.53 1.93
C VAL A 449 -4.20 61.84 2.08
N LEU A 450 -3.07 62.02 1.39
CA LEU A 450 -2.35 63.30 1.38
C LEU A 450 -3.09 64.41 0.61
N GLY A 451 -3.84 64.05 -0.44
CA GLY A 451 -4.71 64.98 -1.17
C GLY A 451 -5.91 65.47 -0.35
N ALA A 452 -6.54 64.60 0.44
CA ALA A 452 -7.69 64.94 1.27
C ALA A 452 -7.35 65.79 2.50
N VAL A 453 -6.15 65.60 3.08
CA VAL A 453 -5.66 66.41 4.22
C VAL A 453 -5.19 67.80 3.78
N GLY A 454 -4.72 67.96 2.54
CA GLY A 454 -4.33 69.25 1.97
C GLY A 454 -5.50 70.20 1.67
N PHE A 455 -6.69 69.68 1.42
CA PHE A 455 -7.84 70.49 0.96
C PHE A 455 -8.78 70.96 2.10
N SER A 456 -8.70 70.37 3.29
CA SER A 456 -9.60 70.68 4.42
C SER A 456 -9.18 71.87 5.30
N ARG A 457 -8.19 72.69 4.89
CA ARG A 457 -7.69 73.84 5.68
C ARG A 457 -7.95 75.24 5.11
N ARG A 458 -8.84 75.41 4.13
CA ARG A 458 -9.29 76.76 3.70
C ARG A 458 -10.80 76.87 3.61
N GLY A 459 -11.44 76.97 4.77
CA GLY A 459 -12.82 77.43 4.89
C GLY A 459 -12.87 78.96 5.08
N ARG A 460 -13.18 79.70 4.03
CA ARG A 460 -13.79 81.04 4.12
C ARG A 460 -15.28 80.89 3.79
N ARG A 461 -16.17 81.17 4.76
CA ARG A 461 -17.60 81.44 4.51
C ARG A 461 -17.72 82.77 3.74
N PRO A 462 -18.72 82.92 2.84
CA PRO A 462 -19.91 83.65 3.28
C PRO A 462 -21.28 83.23 2.67
N SER A 463 -22.31 83.52 3.48
CA SER A 463 -23.70 83.96 3.21
C SER A 463 -24.63 83.30 2.18
N ALA A 464 -25.81 82.93 2.68
CA ALA A 464 -27.00 82.48 1.95
C ALA A 464 -27.81 83.62 1.29
N PRO A 465 -28.64 83.29 0.28
CA PRO A 465 -29.90 84.01 0.07
C PRO A 465 -31.15 83.12 -0.13
N LYS A 466 -32.20 83.51 0.62
CA LYS A 466 -33.66 83.55 0.38
C LYS A 466 -34.40 82.46 -0.42
N ALA A 467 -35.48 81.98 0.21
CA ALA A 467 -36.57 81.18 -0.34
C ALA A 467 -37.59 82.00 -1.17
N LEU A 468 -38.28 81.30 -2.09
CA LEU A 468 -39.65 81.45 -2.66
C LEU A 468 -39.61 80.70 -4.03
N LYS A 469 -40.58 79.95 -4.57
CA LYS A 469 -42.02 79.70 -4.36
C LYS A 469 -42.37 78.37 -5.06
N SER A 470 -43.41 77.69 -4.61
CA SER A 470 -44.02 76.48 -5.18
C SER A 470 -44.92 76.74 -6.42
N ALA A 471 -44.99 75.78 -7.34
CA ALA A 471 -46.07 75.58 -8.33
C ALA A 471 -46.03 74.11 -8.85
N PRO A 472 -47.14 73.54 -9.37
CA PRO A 472 -47.63 72.24 -8.90
C PRO A 472 -47.53 71.05 -9.87
N VAL A 473 -47.91 69.89 -9.29
CA VAL A 473 -48.07 68.52 -9.77
C VAL A 473 -48.64 68.35 -11.19
N ALA A 474 -48.07 67.39 -11.93
CA ALA A 474 -48.77 66.62 -12.96
C ALA A 474 -48.32 65.14 -12.93
N THR A 475 -49.28 64.24 -12.86
CA THR A 475 -49.23 62.79 -13.19
C THR A 475 -50.50 62.49 -14.01
N PRO A 476 -50.67 61.34 -14.69
CA PRO A 476 -49.73 60.29 -15.11
C PRO A 476 -49.87 59.92 -16.60
N SER A 477 -49.04 59.00 -17.11
CA SER A 477 -49.33 58.20 -18.31
C SER A 477 -48.62 56.84 -18.21
N GLN A 478 -49.37 55.76 -18.41
CA GLN A 478 -48.97 54.35 -18.25
C GLN A 478 -48.51 53.70 -19.57
N SER A 479 -47.54 52.78 -19.43
CA SER A 479 -47.34 51.49 -20.17
C SER A 479 -46.96 51.50 -21.66
N PRO A 480 -46.42 50.39 -22.24
CA PRO A 480 -46.20 49.03 -21.70
C PRO A 480 -44.79 48.42 -21.93
N ALA A 481 -44.56 47.25 -21.33
CA ALA A 481 -43.38 46.38 -21.51
C ALA A 481 -43.46 45.48 -22.77
N PRO A 482 -42.31 44.96 -23.27
CA PRO A 482 -42.26 43.74 -24.07
C PRO A 482 -41.38 42.62 -23.47
N ALA A 483 -41.63 41.41 -23.98
CA ALA A 483 -41.44 40.06 -23.42
C ALA A 483 -40.01 39.44 -23.60
N PRO A 484 -39.73 38.23 -23.05
CA PRO A 484 -38.39 37.67 -22.90
C PRO A 484 -37.91 36.84 -24.11
N PRO A 485 -36.59 36.57 -24.24
CA PRO A 485 -36.04 35.71 -25.27
C PRO A 485 -36.07 34.21 -24.89
N THR A 486 -36.15 33.41 -25.96
CA THR A 486 -36.26 31.94 -26.08
C THR A 486 -35.09 31.13 -25.54
#